data_AF-A0A200Q3B2-F1
#
_entry.id   AF-A0A200Q3B2-F1
#
_cell.length_a   1.000
_cell.length_b   1.000
_cell.length_c   1.000
_cell.angle_alpha   90.00
_cell.angle_beta   90.00
_cell.angle_gamma   90.00
#
_symmetry.space_group_name_H-M   'P 1'
#
loop_
_entity.id
_entity.type
_entity.pdbx_description
1 polymer ?
#
loop_
_entity_poly.entity_id
_entity_poly.type
_entity_poly.pdbx_seq_one_letter_code
_entity_poly.pdbx_strand_id
1 'polypeptide(L)'
;MLLSRANRIKQKLQSALEASILEVEDVSYQHAGHAAVKDNANETHFNVKIVSSKFDGQSLVKRHRMVYDLLNDELQSGLHALSIVAKTPQETGRGYKGQGGVQMLLSAEQEAQQIVSSARSLKMARLKQAKEEAEREISHYRAHLEAEHQNNVSETSGNSGSNVKRLEEETDIKIQSLKDMSSRVSKDVVAMLMKQVMTVRT
;
A
#
# COMPACT_ATOMS: atom_id res chain seq x y z
N MET A 1 27.17 61.86 -3.09
CA MET A 1 26.49 60.67 -2.54
C MET A 1 27.43 59.48 -2.73
N LEU A 2 27.89 58.82 -1.66
CA LEU A 2 28.69 57.61 -1.79
C LEU A 2 27.81 56.49 -2.38
N LEU A 3 28.17 55.97 -3.55
CA LEU A 3 27.57 54.73 -4.05
C LEU A 3 28.13 53.56 -3.24
N SER A 4 27.24 52.75 -2.65
CA SER A 4 27.61 51.48 -2.00
C SER A 4 28.35 50.56 -2.97
N ARG A 5 29.18 49.64 -2.47
CA ARG A 5 29.95 48.70 -3.31
C ARG A 5 29.03 47.90 -4.22
N ALA A 6 27.88 47.46 -3.69
CA ALA A 6 26.83 46.78 -4.46
C ALA A 6 26.38 47.58 -5.69
N ASN A 7 26.20 48.90 -5.56
CA ASN A 7 25.78 49.76 -6.65
C ASN A 7 26.89 49.96 -7.69
N ARG A 8 28.15 50.07 -7.26
CA ARG A 8 29.30 50.14 -8.19
C ARG A 8 29.43 48.86 -9.02
N ILE A 9 29.34 47.70 -8.37
CA ILE A 9 29.32 46.38 -9.02
C ILE A 9 28.16 46.31 -10.02
N LYS A 10 26.96 46.70 -9.61
CA LYS A 10 25.78 46.68 -10.46
C LYS A 10 25.96 47.55 -11.71
N GLN A 11 26.43 48.79 -11.56
CA GLN A 11 26.65 49.68 -12.70
C GLN A 11 27.73 49.15 -13.67
N LYS A 12 28.86 48.66 -13.13
CA LYS A 12 29.97 48.15 -13.94
C LYS A 12 29.56 46.93 -14.77
N LEU A 13 28.86 45.98 -14.14
CA LEU A 13 28.35 44.79 -14.82
C LEU A 13 27.23 45.11 -15.80
N GLN A 14 26.29 45.99 -15.42
CA GLN A 14 25.19 46.39 -16.30
C GLN A 14 25.70 47.02 -17.59
N SER A 15 26.67 47.94 -17.48
CA SER A 15 27.24 48.66 -18.63
C SER A 15 28.11 47.76 -19.51
N ALA A 16 29.02 46.97 -18.92
CA ALA A 16 29.97 46.17 -19.68
C ALA A 16 29.33 44.93 -20.36
N LEU A 17 28.38 44.29 -19.68
CA LEU A 17 27.75 43.05 -20.16
C LEU A 17 26.40 43.28 -20.81
N GLU A 18 25.89 44.52 -20.87
CA GLU A 18 24.54 44.82 -21.39
C GLU A 18 23.49 43.86 -20.81
N ALA A 19 23.58 43.62 -19.50
CA ALA A 19 22.81 42.58 -18.84
C ALA A 19 21.31 42.87 -18.95
N SER A 20 20.55 41.92 -19.49
CA SER A 20 19.09 41.99 -19.54
C SER A 20 18.47 41.82 -18.16
N ILE A 21 19.10 41.01 -17.30
CA ILE A 21 18.72 40.84 -15.89
C ILE A 21 20.00 40.86 -15.06
N LEU A 22 20.03 41.72 -14.04
CA LEU A 22 21.16 41.83 -13.12
C LEU A 22 20.66 41.97 -11.68
N GLU A 23 20.96 40.95 -10.89
CA GLU A 23 20.69 40.89 -9.45
C GLU A 23 22.03 40.79 -8.72
N VAL A 24 22.27 41.71 -7.78
CA VAL A 24 23.47 41.77 -6.94
C VAL A 24 22.98 41.82 -5.50
N GLU A 25 23.29 40.79 -4.72
CA GLU A 25 22.90 40.64 -3.32
C GLU A 25 24.16 40.56 -2.45
N ASP A 26 24.20 41.38 -1.40
CA ASP A 26 25.23 41.30 -0.37
C ASP A 26 24.85 40.20 0.64
N VAL A 27 25.68 39.16 0.74
CA VAL A 27 25.49 38.04 1.66
C VAL A 27 26.57 38.00 2.75
N SER A 28 27.27 39.10 2.98
CA SER A 28 28.31 39.22 4.02
C SER A 28 27.85 38.90 5.43
N TYR A 29 26.56 39.08 5.73
CA TYR A 29 25.98 38.73 7.03
C TYR A 29 26.03 37.23 7.33
N GLN A 30 26.16 36.35 6.32
CA GLN A 30 26.19 34.89 6.52
C GLN A 30 27.51 34.39 7.14
N HIS A 31 28.52 35.26 7.27
CA HIS A 31 29.82 34.94 7.88
C HIS A 31 30.21 35.83 9.07
N ALA A 32 29.29 36.65 9.58
CA ALA A 32 29.53 37.60 10.67
C ALA A 32 29.74 36.97 12.07
N GLY A 33 29.89 35.63 12.18
CA GLY A 33 29.91 34.88 13.44
C GLY A 33 31.23 34.20 13.84
N HIS A 34 32.32 34.33 13.07
CA HIS A 34 33.62 33.77 13.45
C HIS A 34 34.51 34.82 14.13
N ALA A 35 35.18 34.41 15.22
CA ALA A 35 35.86 35.22 16.24
C ALA A 35 37.08 36.08 15.79
N ALA A 36 37.19 36.43 14.50
CA ALA A 36 38.28 37.23 13.94
C ALA A 36 37.80 38.49 13.19
N VAL A 37 36.57 38.97 13.43
CA VAL A 37 36.06 40.19 12.78
C VAL A 37 36.31 41.41 13.67
N LYS A 38 37.44 42.09 13.42
CA LYS A 38 37.64 43.50 13.77
C LYS A 38 36.74 44.35 12.86
N ASP A 39 35.71 44.97 13.44
CA ASP A 39 35.10 46.28 13.14
C ASP A 39 34.79 46.78 11.70
N ASN A 40 35.03 46.06 10.59
CA ASN A 40 34.83 46.63 9.23
C ASN A 40 34.45 45.64 8.11
N ALA A 41 33.62 44.62 8.38
CA ALA A 41 33.31 43.56 7.40
C ALA A 41 31.92 43.63 6.73
N ASN A 42 31.38 44.84 6.49
CA ASN A 42 30.21 44.99 5.63
C ASN A 42 30.68 44.96 4.16
N GLU A 43 30.04 44.18 3.28
CA GLU A 43 30.34 44.09 1.82
C GLU A 43 31.60 43.28 1.38
N THR A 44 31.83 42.11 1.99
CA THR A 44 32.88 41.13 1.65
C THR A 44 32.44 39.94 0.78
N HIS A 45 31.14 39.61 0.71
CA HIS A 45 30.62 38.44 -0.04
C HIS A 45 29.40 38.84 -0.85
N PHE A 46 29.41 38.57 -2.16
CA PHE A 46 28.30 38.91 -3.04
C PHE A 46 27.80 37.72 -3.86
N ASN A 47 26.49 37.65 -4.02
CA ASN A 47 25.84 36.82 -5.01
C ASN A 47 25.46 37.69 -6.21
N VAL A 48 25.90 37.28 -7.39
CA VAL A 48 25.67 38.02 -8.63
C VAL A 48 25.04 37.10 -9.66
N LYS A 49 23.84 37.44 -10.08
CA LYS A 49 23.10 36.74 -11.12
C LYS A 49 22.93 37.64 -12.33
N ILE A 50 23.45 37.21 -13.45
CA ILE A 50 23.56 37.98 -14.68
C ILE A 50 22.96 37.18 -15.82
N VAL A 51 22.03 37.81 -16.54
CA VAL A 51 21.52 37.32 -17.81
C VAL A 51 21.96 38.27 -18.90
N SER A 52 22.77 37.79 -19.85
CA SER A 52 23.27 38.61 -20.96
C SER A 52 23.40 37.79 -22.23
N SER A 53 23.13 38.43 -23.38
CA SER A 53 23.39 37.88 -24.71
C SER A 53 24.89 37.69 -24.99
N LYS A 54 25.79 38.43 -24.32
CA LYS A 54 27.25 38.28 -24.52
C LYS A 54 27.81 36.96 -23.99
N PHE A 55 27.03 36.22 -23.21
CA PHE A 55 27.36 34.88 -22.77
C PHE A 55 27.04 33.79 -23.79
N ASP A 56 26.38 34.16 -24.90
CA ASP A 56 26.06 33.22 -25.97
C ASP A 56 27.34 32.68 -26.64
N GLY A 57 27.37 31.37 -26.86
CA GLY A 57 28.55 30.67 -27.39
C GLY A 57 29.78 30.62 -26.46
N GLN A 58 29.72 31.17 -25.24
CA GLN A 58 30.82 31.10 -24.28
C GLN A 58 30.62 29.95 -23.28
N SER A 59 31.72 29.24 -22.95
CA SER A 59 31.71 28.23 -21.90
C SER A 59 31.50 28.86 -20.51
N LEU A 60 30.98 28.07 -19.56
CA LEU A 60 30.71 28.54 -18.19
C LEU A 60 31.93 29.21 -17.53
N VAL A 61 33.10 28.59 -17.67
CA VAL A 61 34.37 29.13 -17.13
C VAL A 61 34.70 30.49 -17.76
N LYS A 62 34.50 30.64 -19.07
CA LYS A 62 34.78 31.90 -19.77
C LYS A 62 33.79 33.00 -19.37
N ARG A 63 32.52 32.66 -19.17
CA ARG A 63 31.51 33.60 -18.62
C ARG A 63 31.92 34.09 -17.24
N HIS A 64 32.35 33.19 -16.35
CA HIS A 64 32.80 33.57 -15.01
C HIS A 64 34.06 34.44 -15.07
N ARG A 65 35.02 34.08 -15.92
CA ARG A 65 36.24 34.88 -16.14
C ARG A 65 35.92 36.32 -16.57
N MET A 66 35.00 36.50 -17.52
CA MET A 66 34.57 37.85 -17.94
C MET A 66 34.02 38.68 -16.78
N VAL A 67 33.25 38.06 -15.87
CA VAL A 67 32.70 38.73 -14.69
C VAL A 67 33.81 39.06 -13.68
N TYR A 68 34.75 38.14 -13.45
CA TYR A 68 35.91 38.38 -12.58
C TYR A 68 36.80 39.50 -13.11
N ASP A 69 37.11 39.51 -14.40
CA ASP A 69 37.94 40.53 -15.04
C ASP A 69 37.30 41.93 -14.86
N LEU A 70 35.97 42.02 -14.98
CA LEU A 70 35.24 43.27 -14.76
C LEU A 70 35.25 43.70 -13.29
N LEU A 71 35.28 42.78 -12.33
CA LEU A 71 35.23 43.07 -10.90
C LEU A 71 36.60 43.06 -10.20
N ASN A 72 37.69 42.94 -10.97
CA ASN A 72 39.04 42.85 -10.42
C ASN A 72 39.40 44.02 -9.49
N ASP A 73 39.02 45.25 -9.83
CA ASP A 73 39.29 46.43 -8.98
C ASP A 73 38.56 46.35 -7.63
N GLU A 74 37.35 45.80 -7.59
CA GLU A 74 36.58 45.64 -6.35
C GLU A 74 37.12 44.46 -5.51
N LEU A 75 37.64 43.41 -6.15
CA LEU A 75 38.39 42.31 -5.50
C LEU A 75 39.66 42.82 -4.82
N GLN A 76 40.43 43.68 -5.50
CA GLN A 76 41.61 44.30 -4.91
C GLN A 76 41.27 45.29 -3.78
N SER A 77 40.09 45.89 -3.82
CA SER A 77 39.58 46.82 -2.79
C SER A 77 39.01 46.12 -1.54
N GLY A 78 39.00 44.78 -1.46
CA GLY A 78 38.58 44.04 -0.26
C GLY A 78 37.28 43.24 -0.40
N LEU A 79 36.86 42.88 -1.62
CA LEU A 79 35.86 41.83 -1.84
C LEU A 79 36.52 40.45 -1.68
N HIS A 80 35.99 39.58 -0.81
CA HIS A 80 36.59 38.28 -0.47
C HIS A 80 36.05 37.12 -1.30
N ALA A 81 34.75 37.08 -1.60
CA ALA A 81 34.18 36.02 -2.42
C ALA A 81 32.98 36.48 -3.25
N LEU A 82 32.81 35.85 -4.41
CA LEU A 82 31.78 36.15 -5.39
C LEU A 82 31.15 34.85 -5.90
N SER A 83 29.84 34.68 -5.70
CA SER A 83 29.06 33.62 -6.33
C SER A 83 28.46 34.15 -7.63
N ILE A 84 28.73 33.49 -8.74
CA ILE A 84 28.33 33.95 -10.08
C ILE A 84 27.34 32.95 -10.68
N VAL A 85 26.18 33.45 -11.09
CA VAL A 85 25.23 32.74 -11.94
C VAL A 85 25.12 33.50 -13.26
N ALA A 86 25.82 33.04 -14.30
CA ALA A 86 25.86 33.66 -15.62
C ALA A 86 25.08 32.86 -16.67
N LYS A 87 23.90 33.36 -17.07
CA LYS A 87 22.99 32.69 -18.01
C LYS A 87 22.75 33.51 -19.26
N THR A 88 22.38 32.86 -20.35
CA THR A 88 21.85 33.54 -21.54
C THR A 88 20.34 33.79 -21.39
N PRO A 89 19.76 34.74 -22.13
CA PRO A 89 18.30 34.91 -22.19
C PRO A 89 17.55 33.61 -22.54
N GLN A 90 18.14 32.79 -23.40
CA GLN A 90 17.61 31.50 -23.85
C GLN A 90 17.61 30.45 -22.72
N GLU A 91 18.62 30.45 -21.85
CA GLU A 91 18.70 29.58 -20.68
C GLU A 91 17.71 29.99 -19.57
N THR A 92 17.36 31.28 -19.50
CA THR A 92 16.41 31.82 -18.51
C THR A 92 14.96 31.59 -18.93
N GLY A 93 14.67 31.64 -20.24
CA GLY A 93 13.37 31.23 -20.79
C GLY A 93 13.13 29.71 -20.76
N ARG A 94 14.19 28.91 -20.58
CA ARG A 94 14.14 27.43 -20.50
C ARG A 94 13.75 26.91 -19.11
N GLY A 95 12.89 27.60 -18.38
CA GLY A 95 12.22 27.00 -17.22
C GLY A 95 11.14 26.03 -17.69
N TYR A 96 11.48 24.77 -18.03
CA TYR A 96 10.57 23.64 -18.36
C TYR A 96 9.32 23.94 -19.23
N LYS A 97 9.28 25.08 -19.94
CA LYS A 97 8.17 25.55 -20.76
C LYS A 97 8.61 25.73 -22.21
N GLY A 98 9.36 24.76 -22.74
CA GLY A 98 9.35 24.56 -24.20
C GLY A 98 7.96 24.06 -24.59
N GLN A 99 7.43 24.46 -25.75
CA GLN A 99 6.08 24.08 -26.22
C GLN A 99 5.77 22.57 -26.23
N GLY A 100 6.76 21.69 -26.07
CA GLY A 100 6.59 20.24 -25.88
C GLY A 100 6.66 19.73 -24.43
N GLY A 101 7.04 20.56 -23.45
CA GLY A 101 7.22 20.14 -22.05
C GLY A 101 5.90 19.83 -21.35
N VAL A 102 4.87 20.65 -21.57
CA VAL A 102 3.53 20.40 -21.02
C VAL A 102 2.93 19.13 -21.61
N GLN A 103 3.09 18.89 -22.91
CA GLN A 103 2.63 17.68 -23.56
C GLN A 103 3.34 16.43 -23.02
N MET A 104 4.65 16.51 -22.81
CA MET A 104 5.43 15.42 -22.21
C MET A 104 5.00 15.10 -20.78
N LEU A 105 4.74 16.14 -19.96
CA LEU A 105 4.23 15.97 -18.61
C LEU A 105 2.82 15.37 -18.60
N LEU A 106 1.95 15.79 -19.52
CA LEU A 106 0.60 15.26 -19.66
C LEU A 106 0.63 13.77 -20.08
N SER A 107 1.46 13.41 -21.05
CA SER A 107 1.66 12.01 -21.45
C SER A 107 2.21 11.17 -20.30
N ALA A 108 3.20 11.68 -19.57
CA ALA A 108 3.76 10.99 -18.41
C ALA A 108 2.72 10.82 -17.28
N GLU A 109 1.84 11.81 -17.07
CA GLU A 109 0.75 11.72 -16.12
C GLU A 109 -0.27 10.64 -16.51
N GLN A 110 -0.66 10.59 -17.79
CA GLN A 110 -1.56 9.55 -18.29
C GLN A 110 -0.97 8.15 -18.15
N GLU A 111 0.31 7.96 -18.50
CA GLU A 111 1.00 6.67 -18.34
C GLU A 111 1.05 6.25 -16.87
N ALA A 112 1.40 7.17 -15.96
CA ALA A 112 1.44 6.89 -14.53
C ALA A 112 0.04 6.50 -14.00
N GLN A 113 -1.02 7.22 -14.40
CA GLN A 113 -2.39 6.88 -14.03
C GLN A 113 -2.79 5.49 -14.55
N GLN A 114 -2.40 5.16 -15.78
CA GLN A 114 -2.70 3.87 -16.38
C GLN A 114 -1.97 2.72 -15.65
N ILE A 115 -0.69 2.90 -15.29
CA ILE A 115 0.07 1.92 -14.49
C ILE A 115 -0.61 1.70 -13.14
N VAL A 116 -0.98 2.77 -12.44
CA VAL A 116 -1.64 2.66 -11.13
C VAL A 116 -3.03 2.00 -11.25
N SER A 117 -3.79 2.34 -12.29
CA SER A 117 -5.12 1.76 -12.52
C SER A 117 -5.05 0.27 -12.84
N SER A 118 -4.10 -0.14 -13.69
CA SER A 118 -3.88 -1.55 -14.05
C SER A 118 -3.32 -2.36 -12.88
N ALA A 119 -2.45 -1.78 -12.06
CA ALA A 119 -2.00 -2.41 -10.82
C ALA A 119 -3.15 -2.60 -9.82
N ARG A 120 -4.03 -1.60 -9.66
CA ARG A 120 -5.22 -1.72 -8.81
C ARG A 120 -6.18 -2.78 -9.32
N SER A 121 -6.46 -2.83 -10.62
CA SER A 121 -7.35 -3.82 -11.21
C SER A 121 -6.78 -5.23 -11.07
N LEU A 122 -5.48 -5.43 -11.29
CA LEU A 122 -4.80 -6.72 -11.12
C LEU A 122 -4.81 -7.19 -9.66
N LYS A 123 -4.61 -6.29 -8.70
CA LYS A 123 -4.75 -6.60 -7.27
C LYS A 123 -6.18 -7.04 -6.93
N MET A 124 -7.18 -6.31 -7.40
CA MET A 124 -8.59 -6.67 -7.19
C MET A 124 -8.94 -8.02 -7.81
N ALA A 125 -8.46 -8.28 -9.03
CA ALA A 125 -8.65 -9.56 -9.71
C ALA A 125 -8.03 -10.72 -8.93
N ARG A 126 -6.79 -10.58 -8.44
CA ARG A 126 -6.14 -11.59 -7.59
C ARG A 126 -6.90 -11.86 -6.30
N LEU A 127 -7.38 -10.80 -5.62
CA LEU A 127 -8.15 -10.95 -4.39
C LEU A 127 -9.48 -11.69 -4.66
N LYS A 128 -10.16 -11.34 -5.76
CA LYS A 128 -11.39 -12.02 -6.17
C LYS A 128 -11.13 -13.49 -6.48
N GLN A 129 -10.10 -13.79 -7.25
CA GLN A 129 -9.72 -15.16 -7.60
C GLN A 129 -9.40 -15.99 -6.35
N ALA A 130 -8.58 -15.45 -5.44
CA ALA A 130 -8.24 -16.14 -4.19
C ALA A 130 -9.48 -16.42 -3.33
N LYS A 131 -10.43 -15.47 -3.29
CA LYS A 131 -11.70 -15.66 -2.59
C LYS A 131 -12.54 -16.77 -3.24
N GLU A 132 -12.72 -16.74 -4.56
CA GLU A 132 -13.50 -17.75 -5.27
C GLU A 132 -12.90 -19.15 -5.13
N GLU A 133 -11.57 -19.27 -5.16
CA GLU A 133 -10.87 -20.55 -4.99
C GLU A 133 -11.04 -21.10 -3.56
N ALA A 134 -10.88 -20.25 -2.54
CA ALA A 134 -11.13 -20.63 -1.16
C ALA A 134 -12.60 -21.04 -0.91
N GLU A 135 -13.56 -20.30 -1.49
CA GLU A 135 -14.99 -20.65 -1.41
C GLU A 135 -15.28 -22.00 -2.08
N ARG A 136 -14.65 -22.29 -3.22
CA ARG A 136 -14.76 -23.60 -3.87
C ARG A 136 -14.21 -24.71 -3.00
N GLU A 137 -13.03 -24.53 -2.41
CA GLU A 137 -12.41 -25.55 -1.55
C GLU A 137 -13.26 -25.82 -0.29
N ILE A 138 -13.79 -24.76 0.35
CA ILE A 138 -14.73 -24.89 1.47
C ILE A 138 -16.00 -25.62 1.03
N SER A 139 -16.55 -25.31 -0.14
CA SER A 139 -17.76 -25.98 -0.65
C SER A 139 -17.52 -27.48 -0.90
N HIS A 140 -16.35 -27.82 -1.46
CA HIS A 140 -15.97 -29.21 -1.71
C HIS A 140 -15.78 -29.99 -0.41
N TYR A 141 -15.11 -29.37 0.57
CA TYR A 141 -14.92 -29.98 1.89
C TYR A 141 -16.25 -30.20 2.63
N ARG A 142 -17.16 -29.23 2.58
CA ARG A 142 -18.51 -29.36 3.15
C ARG A 142 -19.30 -30.48 2.50
N ALA A 143 -19.28 -30.58 1.17
CA ALA A 143 -19.96 -31.63 0.44
C ALA A 143 -19.41 -33.02 0.80
N HIS A 144 -18.08 -33.15 0.93
CA HIS A 144 -17.47 -34.40 1.38
C HIS A 144 -17.91 -34.81 2.78
N LEU A 145 -17.85 -33.87 3.75
CA LEU A 145 -18.27 -34.12 5.12
C LEU A 145 -19.76 -34.47 5.22
N GLU A 146 -20.61 -33.78 4.45
CA GLU A 146 -22.05 -34.06 4.42
C GLU A 146 -22.33 -35.44 3.83
N ALA A 147 -21.62 -35.85 2.77
CA ALA A 147 -21.74 -37.19 2.21
C ALA A 147 -21.28 -38.27 3.19
N GLU A 148 -20.16 -38.06 3.89
CA GLU A 148 -19.66 -38.99 4.92
C GLU A 148 -20.65 -39.10 6.08
N HIS A 149 -21.19 -37.98 6.56
CA HIS A 149 -22.21 -37.97 7.60
C HIS A 149 -23.49 -38.68 7.14
N GLN A 150 -23.95 -38.45 5.91
CA GLN A 150 -25.11 -39.12 5.35
C GLN A 150 -24.92 -40.64 5.28
N ASN A 151 -23.72 -41.10 4.88
CA ASN A 151 -23.36 -42.52 4.89
C ASN A 151 -23.41 -43.09 6.31
N ASN A 152 -22.74 -42.46 7.28
CA ASN A 152 -22.74 -42.93 8.68
C ASN A 152 -24.15 -42.93 9.29
N VAL A 153 -24.98 -41.93 8.99
CA VAL A 153 -26.39 -41.90 9.43
C VAL A 153 -27.17 -43.06 8.79
N SER A 154 -26.97 -43.33 7.49
CA SER A 154 -27.65 -44.44 6.83
C SER A 154 -27.27 -45.80 7.41
N GLU A 155 -25.99 -46.01 7.73
CA GLU A 155 -25.50 -47.23 8.38
C GLU A 155 -26.09 -47.37 9.79
N THR A 156 -25.95 -46.34 10.64
CA THR A 156 -26.42 -46.38 12.03
C THR A 156 -27.95 -46.42 12.17
N SER A 157 -28.69 -45.71 11.32
CA SER A 157 -30.16 -45.74 11.30
C SER A 157 -30.71 -47.10 10.82
N GLY A 158 -29.97 -47.81 9.97
CA GLY A 158 -30.27 -49.19 9.58
C GLY A 158 -30.21 -50.17 10.77
N ASN A 159 -29.31 -49.95 11.72
CA ASN A 159 -29.16 -50.81 12.91
C ASN A 159 -30.33 -50.68 13.90
N SER A 160 -30.98 -49.52 14.02
CA SER A 160 -32.14 -49.40 14.90
C SER A 160 -33.30 -50.24 14.39
N GLY A 161 -33.58 -50.22 13.08
CA GLY A 161 -34.63 -51.03 12.47
C GLY A 161 -34.37 -52.54 12.55
N SER A 162 -33.12 -52.99 12.38
CA SER A 162 -32.77 -54.41 12.51
C SER A 162 -32.86 -54.91 13.96
N ASN A 163 -32.49 -54.09 14.94
CA ASN A 163 -32.68 -54.45 16.35
C ASN A 163 -34.16 -54.52 16.73
N VAL A 164 -35.00 -53.60 16.25
CA VAL A 164 -36.45 -53.64 16.49
C VAL A 164 -37.05 -54.92 15.90
N LYS A 165 -36.76 -55.25 14.63
CA LYS A 165 -37.25 -56.49 14.00
C LYS A 165 -36.83 -57.75 14.75
N ARG A 166 -35.56 -57.83 15.19
CA ARG A 166 -35.07 -58.97 15.97
C ARG A 166 -35.77 -59.08 17.33
N LEU A 167 -36.01 -57.95 18.00
CA LEU A 167 -36.76 -57.92 19.25
C LEU A 167 -38.22 -58.34 19.06
N GLU A 168 -38.87 -57.92 17.97
CA GLU A 168 -40.22 -58.36 17.61
C GLU A 168 -40.26 -59.88 17.40
N GLU A 169 -39.35 -60.44 16.61
CA GLU A 169 -39.23 -61.89 16.39
C GLU A 169 -39.01 -62.66 17.71
N GLU A 170 -38.08 -62.21 18.56
CA GLU A 170 -37.84 -62.82 19.87
C GLU A 170 -39.07 -62.74 20.79
N THR A 171 -39.80 -61.62 20.73
CA THR A 171 -41.02 -61.39 21.53
C THR A 171 -42.14 -62.32 21.06
N ASP A 172 -42.34 -62.46 19.76
CA ASP A 172 -43.35 -63.36 19.18
C ASP A 172 -43.06 -64.82 19.52
N ILE A 173 -41.80 -65.26 19.41
CA ILE A 173 -41.38 -66.60 19.83
C ILE A 173 -41.70 -66.82 21.32
N LYS A 174 -41.43 -65.81 22.16
CA LYS A 174 -41.67 -65.92 23.61
C LYS A 174 -43.16 -65.95 23.95
N ILE A 175 -43.97 -65.14 23.28
CA ILE A 175 -45.43 -65.16 23.40
C ILE A 175 -45.96 -66.54 22.99
N GLN A 176 -45.48 -67.09 21.88
CA GLN A 176 -45.89 -68.42 21.42
C GLN A 176 -45.51 -69.51 22.44
N SER A 177 -44.29 -69.45 22.97
CA SER A 177 -43.83 -70.37 24.02
C SER A 177 -44.67 -70.27 25.30
N LEU A 178 -44.96 -69.04 25.76
CA LEU A 178 -45.84 -68.81 26.92
C LEU A 178 -47.26 -69.32 26.67
N LYS A 179 -47.79 -69.14 25.45
CA LYS A 179 -49.11 -69.64 25.06
C LYS A 179 -49.14 -71.16 25.05
N ASP A 180 -48.10 -71.81 24.54
CA ASP A 180 -47.98 -73.26 24.53
C ASP A 180 -47.87 -73.81 25.95
N MET A 181 -47.03 -73.22 26.81
CA MET A 181 -46.93 -73.58 28.23
C MET A 181 -48.26 -73.37 28.97
N SER A 182 -48.91 -72.23 28.75
CA SER A 182 -50.22 -71.91 29.33
C SER A 182 -51.28 -72.93 28.88
N SER A 183 -51.32 -73.30 27.59
CA SER A 183 -52.27 -74.29 27.07
C SER A 183 -52.07 -75.68 27.70
N ARG A 184 -50.82 -76.10 27.93
CA ARG A 184 -50.49 -77.37 28.61
C ARG A 184 -50.94 -77.36 30.06
N VAL A 185 -50.58 -76.31 30.79
CA VAL A 185 -50.82 -76.19 32.23
C VAL A 185 -52.28 -75.83 32.54
N SER A 186 -53.00 -75.18 31.63
CA SER A 186 -54.38 -74.73 31.84
C SER A 186 -55.34 -75.87 32.19
N LYS A 187 -55.23 -77.03 31.52
CA LYS A 187 -56.08 -78.19 31.80
C LYS A 187 -55.85 -78.71 33.22
N ASP A 188 -54.59 -78.80 33.63
CA ASP A 188 -54.19 -79.30 34.95
C ASP A 188 -54.59 -78.32 36.06
N VAL A 189 -54.42 -77.01 35.84
CA VAL A 189 -54.82 -75.98 36.80
C VAL A 189 -56.34 -75.89 36.92
N VAL A 190 -57.08 -75.96 35.82
CA VAL A 190 -58.56 -75.98 35.86
C VAL A 190 -59.04 -77.21 36.62
N ALA A 191 -58.45 -78.40 36.38
CA ALA A 191 -58.77 -79.60 37.13
C ALA A 191 -58.45 -79.47 38.62
N MET A 192 -57.30 -78.89 38.97
CA MET A 192 -56.89 -78.65 40.36
C MET A 192 -57.83 -77.65 41.07
N LEU A 193 -58.17 -76.54 40.42
CA LEU A 193 -59.08 -75.53 40.96
C LEU A 193 -60.50 -76.09 41.10
N MET A 194 -61.02 -76.82 40.10
CA MET A 194 -62.32 -77.49 40.20
C MET A 194 -62.35 -78.50 41.35
N LYS A 195 -61.28 -79.27 41.54
CA LYS A 195 -61.16 -80.18 42.68
C LYS A 195 -61.20 -79.43 44.02
N GLN A 196 -60.48 -78.32 44.17
CA GLN A 196 -60.50 -77.51 45.39
C GLN A 196 -61.88 -76.87 45.65
N VAL A 197 -62.54 -76.35 44.62
CA VAL A 197 -63.87 -75.72 44.75
C VAL A 197 -64.97 -76.75 45.05
N MET A 198 -64.89 -77.95 44.48
CA MET A 198 -65.87 -79.03 44.75
C MET A 198 -65.62 -79.78 46.05
N THR A 199 -64.47 -79.58 46.70
CA THR A 199 -64.20 -80.15 48.02
C THR A 199 -64.72 -79.19 49.08
N VAL A 200 -66.00 -79.29 49.43
CA VAL A 200 -66.55 -78.59 50.60
C VAL A 200 -65.89 -79.18 51.83
N ARG A 201 -65.05 -78.39 52.51
CA ARG A 201 -64.57 -78.72 53.86
C ARG A 201 -65.75 -78.56 54.82
N THR A 202 -66.44 -79.66 55.10
CA THR A 202 -67.24 -79.80 56.32
C THR A 202 -66.34 -80.02 57.52
#